data_AF-A0A2K2FLM8-F1
#
_entry.id   AF-A0A2K2FLM8-F1
#
_cell.length_a   1.000
_cell.length_b   1.000
_cell.length_c   1.000
_cell.angle_alpha   90.00
_cell.angle_beta   90.00
_cell.angle_gamma   90.00
#
_symmetry.space_group_name_H-M   'P 1'
#
loop_
_entity.id
_entity.type
_entity.pdbx_description
1 polymer ?
#
loop_
_entity_poly.entity_id
_entity_poly.type
_entity_poly.pdbx_seq_one_letter_code
_entity_poly.pdbx_strand_id
1 'polypeptide(L)'
;MIVVRINKSIFDYIKPVRIIILILSLSLNIYNFYHNAVITRKYRALQYLTSHFSESALMAFVASSNSSYSTTNIEIFDISKGEVIVEVKPRPSVREEAIKYLKGINGIYTKVNAFPDKGYIIRIPLSPPVAVQNQWLNSFNIKSVDGLFVLFPEDEKPYILVLDEASRPFFYTFDIPTNKLLEDLDFQIKTIS
;
A
#
# COMPACT_ATOMS: atom_id res chain seq x y z
N MET A 1 67.20 15.53 -23.80
CA MET A 1 66.16 14.47 -23.87
C MET A 1 66.20 13.68 -22.57
N ILE A 2 65.26 13.90 -21.65
CA ILE A 2 65.23 13.19 -20.35
C ILE A 2 64.44 11.90 -20.54
N VAL A 3 65.12 10.76 -20.46
CA VAL A 3 64.48 9.44 -20.55
C VAL A 3 64.21 8.96 -19.12
N VAL A 4 62.94 9.04 -18.70
CA VAL A 4 62.49 8.53 -17.40
C VAL A 4 62.35 7.01 -17.48
N ARG A 5 63.22 6.28 -16.76
CA ARG A 5 63.22 4.81 -16.71
C ARG A 5 62.33 4.36 -15.56
N ILE A 6 61.09 3.97 -15.86
CA ILE A 6 60.12 3.53 -14.84
C ILE A 6 60.45 2.10 -14.37
N ASN A 7 60.51 1.90 -13.04
CA ASN A 7 60.86 0.63 -12.41
C ASN A 7 59.72 -0.41 -12.58
N LYS A 8 60.06 -1.57 -13.17
CA LYS A 8 59.12 -2.66 -13.50
C LYS A 8 58.42 -3.23 -12.26
N SER A 9 59.04 -3.15 -11.07
CA SER A 9 58.46 -3.59 -9.79
C SER A 9 57.19 -2.81 -9.41
N ILE A 10 57.09 -1.53 -9.78
CA ILE A 10 55.92 -0.68 -9.47
C ILE A 10 54.66 -1.22 -10.19
N PHE A 11 54.82 -1.75 -11.40
CA PHE A 11 53.70 -2.33 -12.16
C PHE A 11 53.13 -3.60 -11.51
N ASP A 12 53.93 -4.36 -10.77
CA ASP A 12 53.48 -5.59 -10.14
C ASP A 12 52.62 -5.33 -8.88
N TYR A 13 52.83 -4.20 -8.20
CA TYR A 13 51.94 -3.75 -7.13
C TYR A 13 50.63 -3.12 -7.63
N ILE A 14 50.62 -2.50 -8.82
CA ILE A 14 49.43 -1.84 -9.37
C ILE A 14 48.39 -2.85 -9.88
N LYS A 15 48.82 -4.03 -10.34
CA LYS A 15 47.92 -5.08 -10.87
C LYS A 15 46.89 -5.59 -9.85
N PRO A 16 47.26 -6.07 -8.64
CA PRO A 16 46.28 -6.57 -7.67
C PRO A 16 45.36 -5.46 -7.15
N VAL A 17 45.87 -4.24 -6.99
CA VAL A 17 45.09 -3.07 -6.55
C VAL A 17 43.94 -2.78 -7.53
N ARG A 18 44.19 -2.84 -8.84
CA ARG A 18 43.14 -2.67 -9.86
C ARG A 18 42.06 -3.75 -9.81
N ILE A 19 42.46 -5.00 -9.56
CA ILE A 19 41.52 -6.13 -9.43
C ILE A 19 40.64 -5.95 -8.19
N ILE A 20 41.22 -5.52 -7.07
CA ILE A 20 40.47 -5.25 -5.83
C ILE A 20 39.45 -4.12 -6.05
N ILE A 21 39.84 -3.03 -6.71
CA ILE A 21 38.93 -1.92 -7.03
C ILE A 21 37.78 -2.39 -7.93
N LEU A 22 38.06 -3.24 -8.92
CA LEU A 22 37.02 -3.80 -9.79
C LEU A 22 36.04 -4.70 -9.03
N ILE A 23 36.54 -5.58 -8.15
CA ILE A 23 35.70 -6.44 -7.32
C ILE A 23 34.83 -5.61 -6.38
N LEU A 24 35.40 -4.57 -5.75
CA LEU A 24 34.67 -3.67 -4.87
C LEU A 24 33.58 -2.88 -5.62
N SER A 25 33.88 -2.42 -6.84
CA SER A 25 32.90 -1.73 -7.69
C SER A 25 31.78 -2.67 -8.13
N LEU A 26 32.10 -3.93 -8.45
CA LEU A 26 31.12 -4.92 -8.88
C LEU A 26 30.20 -5.33 -7.72
N SER A 27 30.75 -5.53 -6.52
CA SER A 27 29.97 -5.87 -5.33
C SER A 27 29.04 -4.72 -4.92
N LEU A 28 29.51 -3.47 -5.00
CA LEU A 28 28.68 -2.30 -4.75
C LEU A 28 27.53 -2.18 -5.76
N ASN A 29 27.79 -2.46 -7.04
CA ASN A 29 26.76 -2.47 -8.09
C ASN A 29 25.72 -3.57 -7.85
N ILE A 30 26.14 -4.78 -7.48
CA ILE A 30 25.24 -5.89 -7.17
C ILE A 30 24.38 -5.56 -5.94
N TYR A 31 25.00 -5.02 -4.89
CA TYR A 31 24.29 -4.57 -3.70
C TYR A 31 23.26 -3.49 -4.04
N ASN A 32 23.68 -2.45 -4.78
CA ASN A 32 22.78 -1.38 -5.21
C ASN A 32 21.66 -1.91 -6.11
N PHE A 33 21.93 -2.87 -7.00
CA PHE A 33 20.90 -3.48 -7.83
C PHE A 33 19.88 -4.25 -6.99
N TYR A 34 20.33 -5.07 -6.04
CA TYR A 34 19.43 -5.81 -5.15
C TYR A 34 18.59 -4.86 -4.29
N HIS A 35 19.25 -3.87 -3.68
CA HIS A 35 18.58 -2.88 -2.85
C HIS A 35 17.60 -2.01 -3.66
N ASN A 36 17.99 -1.59 -4.87
CA ASN A 36 17.12 -0.85 -5.79
C ASN A 36 15.99 -1.70 -6.34
N ALA A 37 16.16 -3.00 -6.58
CA ALA A 37 15.07 -3.87 -7.03
C ALA A 37 14.01 -4.05 -5.93
N VAL A 38 14.44 -4.23 -4.68
CA VAL A 38 13.55 -4.31 -3.50
C VAL A 38 12.82 -2.97 -3.28
N ILE A 39 13.57 -1.87 -3.28
CA ILE A 39 13.04 -0.50 -3.22
C ILE A 39 12.04 -0.29 -4.36
N THR A 40 12.42 -0.50 -5.62
CA THR A 40 11.57 -0.25 -6.79
C THR A 40 10.25 -1.02 -6.73
N ARG A 41 10.23 -2.24 -6.19
CA ARG A 41 8.97 -2.97 -5.92
C ARG A 41 8.08 -2.22 -4.93
N LYS A 42 8.65 -1.71 -3.84
CA LYS A 42 7.96 -0.90 -2.82
C LYS A 42 7.50 0.48 -3.34
N TYR A 43 8.31 1.13 -4.17
CA TYR A 43 8.01 2.47 -4.73
C TYR A 43 7.22 2.44 -6.04
N ARG A 44 7.02 1.27 -6.68
CA ARG A 44 6.12 1.14 -7.83
C ARG A 44 4.66 1.42 -7.48
N ALA A 45 4.23 1.06 -6.26
CA ALA A 45 2.96 1.51 -5.72
C ALA A 45 2.93 3.04 -5.67
N LEU A 46 3.97 3.68 -5.10
CA LEU A 46 4.12 5.14 -5.03
C LEU A 46 4.20 5.86 -6.38
N GLN A 47 4.75 5.25 -7.42
CA GLN A 47 4.77 5.82 -8.78
C GLN A 47 3.37 5.94 -9.40
N TYR A 48 2.43 5.06 -9.03
CA TYR A 48 1.01 5.24 -9.35
C TYR A 48 0.39 6.42 -8.56
N LEU A 49 0.96 6.75 -7.40
CA LEU A 49 0.49 7.77 -6.46
C LEU A 49 1.06 9.17 -6.72
N THR A 50 2.12 9.33 -7.52
CA THR A 50 2.83 10.62 -7.66
C THR A 50 2.28 11.50 -8.78
N SER A 51 1.40 10.99 -9.66
CA SER A 51 0.83 11.76 -10.77
C SER A 51 -0.37 12.65 -10.38
N HIS A 52 -0.87 12.58 -9.14
CA HIS A 52 -1.98 13.42 -8.63
C HIS A 52 -1.57 14.10 -7.31
N PHE A 53 -1.18 15.38 -7.40
CA PHE A 53 -0.57 16.15 -6.33
C PHE A 53 -1.55 16.60 -5.21
N SER A 54 -2.86 16.41 -5.37
CA SER A 54 -3.89 16.71 -4.35
C SER A 54 -4.21 15.53 -3.41
N GLU A 55 -3.75 14.30 -3.73
CA GLU A 55 -4.14 13.06 -3.03
C GLU A 55 -3.05 12.52 -2.10
N SER A 56 -1.95 13.25 -1.87
CA SER A 56 -0.76 12.71 -1.19
C SER A 56 -1.03 12.15 0.21
N ALA A 57 -1.93 12.78 0.98
CA ALA A 57 -2.25 12.34 2.34
C ALA A 57 -3.11 11.06 2.34
N LEU A 58 -4.11 11.00 1.45
CA LEU A 58 -4.93 9.81 1.24
C LEU A 58 -4.08 8.63 0.77
N MET A 59 -3.19 8.87 -0.18
CA MET A 59 -2.29 7.85 -0.71
C MET A 59 -1.24 7.42 0.33
N ALA A 60 -0.71 8.36 1.11
CA ALA A 60 0.16 8.05 2.23
C ALA A 60 -0.57 7.20 3.29
N PHE A 61 -1.83 7.52 3.58
CA PHE A 61 -2.68 6.76 4.49
C PHE A 61 -2.85 5.31 4.01
N VAL A 62 -3.27 5.10 2.75
CA VAL A 62 -3.40 3.75 2.18
C VAL A 62 -2.05 3.01 2.15
N ALA A 63 -0.97 3.68 1.75
CA ALA A 63 0.36 3.07 1.66
C ALA A 63 0.97 2.73 3.04
N SER A 64 0.59 3.45 4.10
CA SER A 64 1.09 3.23 5.46
C SER A 64 0.71 1.85 6.03
N SER A 65 -0.32 1.20 5.45
CA SER A 65 -0.85 -0.07 5.96
C SER A 65 0.11 -1.25 5.87
N ASN A 66 1.12 -1.18 5.01
CA ASN A 66 2.12 -2.23 4.80
C ASN A 66 3.45 -1.94 5.53
N SER A 67 3.51 -0.88 6.34
CA SER A 67 4.69 -0.60 7.16
C SER A 67 4.71 -1.56 8.36
N SER A 68 5.90 -1.91 8.88
CA SER A 68 6.02 -2.65 10.15
C SER A 68 5.45 -1.88 11.36
N TYR A 69 5.04 -0.63 11.14
CA TYR A 69 4.33 0.26 12.06
C TYR A 69 2.84 0.36 11.75
N SER A 70 2.30 -0.54 10.90
CA SER A 70 0.88 -0.59 10.58
C SER A 70 0.10 -0.62 11.88
N THR A 71 -0.67 0.43 12.13
CA THR A 71 -1.54 0.53 13.29
C THR A 71 -2.43 -0.71 13.33
N THR A 72 -2.46 -1.38 14.49
CA THR A 72 -3.40 -2.46 14.73
C THR A 72 -4.80 -1.94 14.97
N ASN A 73 -4.99 -0.62 15.01
CA ASN A 73 -6.26 0.04 15.25
C ASN A 73 -7.06 0.23 13.96
N ILE A 74 -8.36 0.36 14.13
CA ILE A 74 -9.28 0.81 13.10
C ILE A 74 -9.16 2.33 13.00
N GLU A 75 -9.01 2.85 11.79
CA GLU A 75 -8.80 4.27 11.54
C GLU A 75 -9.89 4.82 10.63
N ILE A 76 -10.41 6.00 10.94
CA ILE A 76 -11.33 6.74 10.07
C ILE A 76 -10.60 7.96 9.54
N PHE A 77 -10.34 7.96 8.24
CA PHE A 77 -9.70 9.04 7.51
C PHE A 77 -10.77 9.94 6.88
N ASP A 78 -10.69 11.24 7.14
CA ASP A 78 -11.53 12.26 6.50
C ASP A 78 -10.82 12.77 5.25
N ILE A 79 -11.38 12.48 4.07
CA ILE A 79 -10.73 12.79 2.79
C ILE A 79 -10.59 14.30 2.60
N SER A 80 -11.58 15.07 3.04
CA SER A 80 -11.57 16.54 2.90
C SER A 80 -10.50 17.19 3.78
N LYS A 81 -10.23 16.61 4.95
CA LYS A 81 -9.18 17.10 5.86
C LYS A 81 -7.80 16.53 5.56
N GLY A 82 -7.73 15.38 4.90
CA GLY A 82 -6.48 14.70 4.62
C GLY A 82 -5.82 14.09 5.87
N GLU A 83 -6.60 13.72 6.89
CA GLU A 83 -6.06 13.18 8.15
C GLU A 83 -6.97 12.11 8.77
N VAL A 84 -6.38 11.28 9.65
CA VAL A 84 -7.13 10.35 10.50
C VAL A 84 -7.80 11.14 11.62
N ILE A 85 -9.13 11.10 11.67
CA ILE A 85 -9.94 11.83 12.65
C ILE A 85 -10.38 10.95 13.82
N VAL A 86 -10.34 9.63 13.66
CA VAL A 86 -10.71 8.67 14.70
C VAL A 86 -9.78 7.46 14.63
N GLU A 87 -9.32 6.99 15.79
CA GLU A 87 -8.57 5.75 15.96
C GLU A 87 -9.23 4.91 17.06
N VAL A 88 -9.62 3.67 16.74
CA VAL A 88 -10.37 2.77 17.63
C VAL A 88 -9.64 1.43 17.72
N LYS A 89 -9.59 0.82 18.91
CA LYS A 89 -9.06 -0.54 19.06
C LYS A 89 -9.86 -1.55 18.23
N PRO A 90 -9.25 -2.63 17.72
CA PRO A 90 -9.96 -3.71 17.03
C PRO A 90 -11.14 -4.23 17.82
N ARG A 91 -12.29 -4.36 17.14
CA ARG A 91 -13.50 -4.97 17.69
C ARG A 91 -13.85 -6.21 16.86
N PRO A 92 -14.17 -7.35 17.49
CA PRO A 92 -14.60 -8.55 16.77
C PRO A 92 -15.81 -8.30 15.85
N SER A 93 -16.78 -7.49 16.28
CA SER A 93 -17.95 -7.13 15.47
C SER A 93 -17.58 -6.41 14.17
N VAL A 94 -16.70 -5.41 14.25
CA VAL A 94 -16.17 -4.70 13.07
C VAL A 94 -15.44 -5.64 12.12
N ARG A 95 -14.65 -6.57 12.66
CA ARG A 95 -13.95 -7.59 11.86
C ARG A 95 -14.94 -8.52 11.15
N GLU A 96 -16.03 -8.92 11.80
CA GLU A 96 -17.07 -9.75 11.19
C GLU A 96 -17.77 -9.03 10.04
N GLU A 97 -18.08 -7.74 10.19
CA GLU A 97 -18.63 -6.91 9.10
C GLU A 97 -17.65 -6.84 7.91
N ALA A 98 -16.36 -6.61 8.17
CA ALA A 98 -15.35 -6.62 7.10
C ALA A 98 -15.30 -7.97 6.35
N ILE A 99 -15.39 -9.09 7.07
CA ILE A 99 -15.44 -10.43 6.45
C ILE A 99 -16.71 -10.60 5.61
N LYS A 100 -17.86 -10.09 6.07
CA LYS A 100 -19.09 -10.10 5.28
C LYS A 100 -18.90 -9.31 3.99
N TYR A 101 -18.32 -8.11 4.04
CA TYR A 101 -18.07 -7.30 2.84
C TYR A 101 -17.18 -8.01 1.82
N LEU A 102 -16.08 -8.63 2.28
CA LEU A 102 -15.21 -9.44 1.42
C LEU A 102 -15.94 -10.61 0.75
N LYS A 103 -16.87 -11.27 1.46
CA LYS A 103 -17.69 -12.34 0.90
C LYS A 103 -18.77 -11.82 -0.06
N GLY A 104 -19.30 -10.63 0.23
CA GLY A 104 -20.38 -9.97 -0.52
C GLY A 104 -19.92 -9.22 -1.77
N ILE A 105 -18.64 -9.30 -2.15
CA ILE A 105 -18.15 -8.68 -3.38
C ILE A 105 -18.91 -9.24 -4.58
N ASN A 106 -19.54 -8.34 -5.33
CA ASN A 106 -20.37 -8.66 -6.49
C ASN A 106 -19.82 -8.09 -7.81
N GLY A 107 -18.75 -7.30 -7.77
CA GLY A 107 -18.18 -6.67 -8.95
C GLY A 107 -16.87 -5.92 -8.71
N ILE A 108 -16.22 -5.55 -9.80
CA ILE A 108 -15.10 -4.61 -9.81
C ILE A 108 -15.69 -3.20 -9.88
N TYR A 109 -15.13 -2.26 -9.12
CA TYR A 109 -15.50 -0.86 -9.25
C TYR A 109 -14.81 -0.23 -10.47
N THR A 110 -15.60 0.33 -11.40
CA THR A 110 -15.14 0.67 -12.76
C THR A 110 -15.03 2.17 -13.06
N LYS A 111 -15.19 3.05 -12.06
CA LYS A 111 -14.99 4.48 -12.32
C LYS A 111 -13.53 4.80 -12.60
N VAL A 112 -13.33 5.81 -13.45
CA VAL A 112 -12.00 6.29 -13.86
C VAL A 112 -11.22 6.85 -12.66
N ASN A 113 -11.88 7.64 -11.81
CA ASN A 113 -11.32 8.04 -10.52
C ASN A 113 -11.89 7.12 -9.44
N ALA A 114 -11.03 6.22 -8.92
CA ALA A 114 -11.43 5.22 -7.94
C ALA A 114 -11.34 5.72 -6.50
N PHE A 115 -10.63 6.82 -6.26
CA PHE A 115 -10.65 7.50 -4.97
C PHE A 115 -11.64 8.67 -5.04
N PRO A 116 -12.54 8.82 -4.07
CA PRO A 116 -13.51 9.89 -4.08
C PRO A 116 -12.85 11.19 -3.58
N ASP A 117 -13.30 12.34 -4.08
CA ASP A 117 -12.76 13.65 -3.67
C ASP A 117 -13.15 14.03 -2.23
N LYS A 118 -14.25 13.46 -1.72
CA LYS A 118 -14.81 13.72 -0.40
C LYS A 118 -15.40 12.46 0.22
N GLY A 119 -15.59 12.52 1.53
CA GLY A 119 -16.15 11.43 2.33
C GLY A 119 -15.14 10.86 3.32
N TYR A 120 -15.32 9.59 3.66
CA TYR A 120 -14.53 8.91 4.69
C TYR A 120 -13.97 7.59 4.19
N ILE A 121 -12.81 7.21 4.72
CA ILE A 121 -12.26 5.86 4.55
C ILE A 121 -12.06 5.23 5.91
N ILE A 122 -12.67 4.06 6.11
CA ILE A 122 -12.50 3.26 7.31
C ILE A 122 -11.52 2.14 7.00
N ARG A 123 -10.33 2.20 7.61
CA ARG A 123 -9.32 1.13 7.52
C ARG A 123 -9.55 0.15 8.66
N ILE A 124 -9.79 -1.11 8.29
CA ILE A 124 -10.05 -2.22 9.22
C ILE A 124 -8.90 -3.22 9.09
N PRO A 125 -8.03 -3.33 10.10
CA PRO A 125 -6.98 -4.34 10.10
C PRO A 125 -7.57 -5.74 10.30
N LEU A 126 -7.12 -6.69 9.48
CA LEU A 126 -7.49 -8.09 9.55
C LEU A 126 -6.28 -8.92 10.03
N SER A 127 -6.06 -8.93 11.34
CA SER A 127 -5.08 -9.83 12.00
C SER A 127 -5.80 -10.90 12.83
N PRO A 128 -5.65 -12.20 12.53
CA PRO A 128 -4.86 -12.76 11.42
C PRO A 128 -5.48 -12.46 10.05
N PRO A 129 -4.71 -12.57 8.93
CA PRO A 129 -5.24 -12.41 7.59
C PRO A 129 -6.41 -13.35 7.31
N VAL A 130 -7.38 -12.88 6.53
CA VAL A 130 -8.59 -13.63 6.16
C VAL A 130 -8.37 -14.29 4.81
N ALA A 131 -8.45 -15.62 4.76
CA ALA A 131 -8.49 -16.34 3.49
C ALA A 131 -9.81 -16.05 2.76
N VAL A 132 -9.72 -15.70 1.49
CA VAL A 132 -10.86 -15.27 0.67
C VAL A 132 -11.07 -16.23 -0.50
N GLN A 133 -12.31 -16.71 -0.62
CA GLN A 133 -12.79 -17.50 -1.75
C GLN A 133 -13.89 -16.69 -2.44
N ASN A 134 -13.48 -15.77 -3.30
CA ASN A 134 -14.38 -14.92 -4.08
C ASN A 134 -13.76 -14.73 -5.47
N GLN A 135 -14.56 -14.96 -6.51
CA GLN A 135 -14.08 -14.92 -7.89
C GLN A 135 -13.40 -13.60 -8.25
N TRP A 136 -13.91 -12.46 -7.76
CA TRP A 136 -13.39 -11.13 -8.08
C TRP A 136 -12.01 -10.90 -7.45
N LEU A 137 -11.76 -11.43 -6.25
CA LEU A 137 -10.46 -11.36 -5.60
C LEU A 137 -9.47 -12.37 -6.22
N ASN A 138 -9.94 -13.61 -6.41
CA ASN A 138 -9.09 -14.69 -6.88
C ASN A 138 -8.68 -14.52 -8.35
N SER A 139 -9.48 -13.85 -9.19
CA SER A 139 -9.09 -13.45 -10.56
C SER A 139 -7.83 -12.58 -10.62
N PHE A 140 -7.53 -11.83 -9.56
CA PHE A 140 -6.29 -11.05 -9.42
C PHE A 140 -5.25 -11.73 -8.52
N ASN A 141 -5.40 -13.04 -8.28
CA ASN A 141 -4.52 -13.84 -7.42
C ASN A 141 -4.47 -13.37 -5.94
N ILE A 142 -5.50 -12.66 -5.47
CA ILE A 142 -5.65 -12.29 -4.06
C ILE A 142 -6.29 -13.48 -3.34
N LYS A 143 -5.53 -14.15 -2.47
CA LYS A 143 -5.96 -15.35 -1.72
C LYS A 143 -6.22 -15.09 -0.25
N SER A 144 -5.57 -14.07 0.30
CA SER A 144 -5.73 -13.62 1.68
C SER A 144 -5.70 -12.11 1.74
N VAL A 145 -6.46 -11.55 2.68
CA VAL A 145 -6.56 -10.10 2.93
C VAL A 145 -6.22 -9.83 4.38
N ASP A 146 -5.26 -8.94 4.62
CA ASP A 146 -4.78 -8.53 5.94
C ASP A 146 -5.28 -7.14 6.38
N GLY A 147 -5.94 -6.41 5.47
CA GLY A 147 -6.60 -5.15 5.75
C GLY A 147 -7.68 -4.84 4.71
N LEU A 148 -8.76 -4.22 5.16
CA LEU A 148 -9.87 -3.77 4.32
C LEU A 148 -10.04 -2.26 4.48
N PHE A 149 -10.21 -1.56 3.37
CA PHE A 149 -10.59 -0.15 3.37
C PHE A 149 -12.03 -0.05 2.87
N VAL A 150 -12.93 0.50 3.69
CA VAL A 150 -14.31 0.77 3.29
C VAL A 150 -14.42 2.26 2.99
N LEU A 151 -14.71 2.60 1.74
CA LEU A 151 -14.84 3.97 1.27
C LEU A 151 -16.31 4.38 1.35
N PHE A 152 -16.55 5.55 1.92
CA PHE A 152 -17.85 6.20 2.05
C PHE A 152 -17.79 7.56 1.34
N PRO A 153 -17.94 7.60 0.00
CA PRO A 153 -18.10 8.84 -0.73
C PRO A 153 -19.40 9.55 -0.35
N GLU A 154 -19.47 10.88 -0.55
CA GLU A 154 -20.70 11.64 -0.29
C GLU A 154 -21.82 11.34 -1.31
N ASP A 155 -21.46 11.14 -2.59
CA ASP A 155 -22.41 11.13 -3.71
C ASP A 155 -22.77 9.74 -4.24
N GLU A 156 -22.32 8.67 -3.58
CA GLU A 156 -22.59 7.31 -4.04
C GLU A 156 -22.54 6.25 -2.93
N LYS A 157 -22.85 5.01 -3.32
CA LYS A 157 -22.82 3.87 -2.42
C LYS A 157 -21.39 3.54 -1.97
N PRO A 158 -21.22 3.05 -0.73
CA PRO A 158 -19.94 2.56 -0.27
C PRO A 158 -19.39 1.44 -1.15
N TYR A 159 -18.07 1.41 -1.28
CA TYR A 159 -17.32 0.34 -1.94
C TYR A 159 -16.05 0.05 -1.14
N ILE A 160 -15.36 -1.02 -1.47
CA ILE A 160 -14.16 -1.44 -0.74
C ILE A 160 -12.91 -1.38 -1.59
N LEU A 161 -11.79 -1.15 -0.92
CA LEU A 161 -10.45 -1.25 -1.44
C LEU A 161 -9.71 -2.37 -0.68
N VAL A 162 -9.06 -3.24 -1.44
CA VAL A 162 -8.15 -4.28 -0.95
C VAL A 162 -6.79 -4.08 -1.59
N LEU A 163 -5.73 -4.32 -0.83
CA LEU A 163 -4.37 -4.31 -1.34
C LEU A 163 -3.92 -5.74 -1.61
N ASP A 164 -3.19 -5.95 -2.70
CA ASP A 164 -2.51 -7.23 -2.93
C ASP A 164 -1.14 -7.29 -2.22
N GLU A 165 -0.43 -8.40 -2.38
CA GLU A 165 0.90 -8.62 -1.79
C GLU A 165 1.96 -7.59 -2.23
N ALA A 166 1.74 -6.90 -3.36
CA ALA A 166 2.60 -5.83 -3.86
C ALA A 166 2.09 -4.44 -3.47
N SER A 167 1.13 -4.37 -2.53
CA SER A 167 0.47 -3.15 -2.07
C SER A 167 -0.27 -2.38 -3.18
N ARG A 168 -0.70 -3.08 -4.24
CA ARG A 168 -1.47 -2.48 -5.34
C ARG A 168 -2.94 -2.41 -4.95
N PRO A 169 -3.60 -1.27 -5.17
CA PRO A 169 -5.01 -1.09 -4.83
C PRO A 169 -5.96 -1.76 -5.83
N PHE A 170 -6.95 -2.49 -5.32
CA PHE A 170 -8.05 -3.07 -6.09
C PHE A 170 -9.40 -2.70 -5.46
N PHE A 171 -10.29 -2.15 -6.28
CA PHE A 171 -11.59 -1.61 -5.83
C PHE A 171 -12.74 -2.52 -6.25
N TYR A 172 -13.67 -2.74 -5.32
CA TYR A 172 -14.75 -3.70 -5.48
C TYR A 172 -16.08 -3.15 -4.95
N THR A 173 -17.16 -3.51 -5.63
CA THR A 173 -18.54 -3.25 -5.19
C THR A 173 -19.07 -4.41 -4.35
N PHE A 174 -20.02 -4.12 -3.46
CA PHE A 174 -20.71 -5.10 -2.61
C PHE A 174 -22.10 -4.58 -2.24
N ASP A 175 -23.04 -5.47 -1.89
CA ASP A 175 -24.45 -5.13 -1.61
C ASP A 175 -24.86 -5.29 -0.13
N ILE A 176 -23.89 -5.28 0.79
CA ILE A 176 -24.17 -5.45 2.22
C ILE A 176 -24.36 -4.08 2.87
N PRO A 177 -25.43 -3.87 3.68
CA PRO A 177 -25.63 -2.63 4.41
C PRO A 177 -24.45 -2.31 5.35
N THR A 178 -24.06 -1.04 5.40
CA THR A 178 -22.92 -0.56 6.20
C THR A 178 -23.32 0.05 7.55
N ASN A 179 -24.62 0.16 7.84
CA ASN A 179 -25.14 0.76 9.08
C ASN A 179 -24.54 0.11 10.33
N LYS A 180 -24.45 -1.23 10.33
CA LYS A 180 -23.91 -1.99 11.45
C LYS A 180 -22.44 -1.69 11.71
N LEU A 181 -21.62 -1.49 10.67
CA LEU A 181 -20.23 -1.08 10.81
C LEU A 181 -20.14 0.31 11.47
N LEU A 182 -20.97 1.25 11.04
CA LEU A 182 -20.97 2.62 11.57
C LEU A 182 -21.44 2.66 13.04
N GLU A 183 -22.46 1.87 13.37
CA GLU A 183 -22.93 1.67 14.75
C GLU A 183 -21.83 1.03 15.62
N ASP A 184 -21.18 -0.03 15.14
CA ASP A 184 -20.07 -0.70 15.85
C ASP A 184 -18.86 0.22 16.08
N LEU A 185 -18.76 1.33 15.35
CA LEU A 185 -17.70 2.35 15.46
C LEU A 185 -18.17 3.63 16.15
N ASP A 186 -19.44 3.71 16.55
CA ASP A 186 -20.04 4.92 17.14
C ASP A 186 -19.85 6.15 16.23
N PHE A 187 -19.84 5.96 14.91
CA PHE A 187 -19.51 6.98 13.91
C PHE A 187 -20.71 7.35 13.03
N GLN A 188 -20.90 8.64 12.78
CA GLN A 188 -21.93 9.15 11.88
C GLN A 188 -21.29 9.85 10.69
N ILE A 189 -21.69 9.44 9.49
CA ILE A 189 -21.27 10.09 8.25
C ILE A 189 -22.02 11.41 8.14
N LYS A 190 -21.29 12.50 7.94
CA LYS A 190 -21.89 13.78 7.59
C LYS A 190 -22.28 13.74 6.11
N THR A 191 -23.57 13.56 5.83
CA THR A 191 -24.09 13.82 4.49
C THR A 191 -24.34 15.32 4.36
N ILE A 192 -23.75 15.96 3.35
CA ILE A 192 -24.11 17.34 3.01
C ILE A 192 -25.50 17.27 2.36
N SER A 193 -26.50 17.82 3.05
CA SER A 193 -27.87 18.01 2.53
C SER A 193 -27.93 19.11 1.49
#